data_AF-A0A2K0TV65-F1
#
_entry.id   AF-A0A2K0TV65-F1
#
_cell.length_a   1.000
_cell.length_b   1.000
_cell.length_c   1.000
_cell.angle_alpha   90.00
_cell.angle_beta   90.00
_cell.angle_gamma   90.00
#
_symmetry.space_group_name_H-M   'P 1'
#
loop_
_entity.id
_entity.type
_entity.pdbx_description
1 polymer ?
#
loop_
_entity_poly.entity_id
_entity_poly.type
_entity_poly.pdbx_seq_one_letter_code
_entity_poly.pdbx_strand_id
1 'polypeptide(L)'
;MKSNAQPKTGSGAYILSSTLPEVYRSASILKPSRVPSAEQEATYSAFYTMIVSLIWLNGGELSEQKLQRYLMRFNADRMLASERTELAMKRIERQGYVIKKVDRPPVGYEGDQTITWHVGPRAKEEIGLDGVIGLVREVYGHPEDETFDKKLRSSLGMKIRPLAEGGEDYDDAVMTNGA
;
A
#
# COMPACT_ATOMS: atom_id res chain seq x y z
N MET A 1 -3.61 -4.56 39.91
CA MET A 1 -3.58 -3.47 38.91
C MET A 1 -4.32 -3.96 37.67
N LYS A 2 -5.49 -3.41 37.34
CA LYS A 2 -6.28 -3.83 36.16
C LYS A 2 -5.75 -3.06 34.95
N SER A 3 -5.33 -3.78 33.92
CA SER A 3 -4.87 -3.21 32.66
C SER A 3 -6.03 -2.50 31.96
N ASN A 4 -5.85 -1.21 31.67
CA ASN A 4 -6.82 -0.42 30.93
C ASN A 4 -6.64 -0.77 29.44
N ALA A 5 -7.30 -1.84 28.99
CA ALA A 5 -7.38 -2.15 27.56
C ALA A 5 -8.22 -1.07 26.89
N GLN A 6 -7.57 -0.21 26.11
CA GLN A 6 -8.23 0.82 25.32
C GLN A 6 -9.25 0.12 24.38
N PRO A 7 -10.55 0.50 24.40
CA PRO A 7 -11.53 -0.14 23.54
C PRO A 7 -11.11 0.09 22.08
N LYS A 8 -10.90 -0.99 21.33
CA LYS A 8 -10.65 -0.93 19.88
C LYS A 8 -11.91 -0.38 19.22
N THR A 9 -12.00 0.94 19.11
CA THR A 9 -12.94 1.60 18.21
C THR A 9 -12.57 1.14 16.81
N GLY A 10 -13.37 0.23 16.23
CA GLY A 10 -13.21 -0.17 14.84
C GLY A 10 -13.16 1.07 13.95
N SER A 11 -12.42 1.03 12.84
CA SER A 11 -12.15 2.19 11.98
C SER A 11 -13.40 2.91 11.47
N GLY A 12 -14.59 2.31 11.59
CA GLY A 12 -15.85 2.82 11.04
C GLY A 12 -15.83 2.93 9.51
N ALA A 13 -14.76 2.44 8.88
CA ALA A 13 -14.52 2.54 7.45
C ALA A 13 -15.00 1.24 6.79
N TYR A 14 -15.93 1.39 5.86
CA TYR A 14 -16.42 0.31 5.02
C TYR A 14 -15.85 0.50 3.62
N ILE A 15 -15.32 -0.59 3.05
CA ILE A 15 -14.84 -0.62 1.67
C ILE A 15 -15.90 -1.38 0.87
N LEU A 16 -16.39 -0.75 -0.20
CA LEU A 16 -17.27 -1.43 -1.15
C LEU A 16 -16.43 -2.37 -2.01
N SER A 17 -16.70 -3.67 -1.94
CA SER A 17 -16.07 -4.67 -2.79
C SER A 17 -17.10 -5.32 -3.71
N SER A 18 -16.67 -5.66 -4.93
CA SER A 18 -17.54 -6.31 -5.91
C SER A 18 -17.78 -7.77 -5.52
N THR A 19 -19.03 -8.21 -5.61
CA THR A 19 -19.40 -9.62 -5.44
C THR A 19 -19.29 -10.43 -6.74
N LEU A 20 -18.93 -9.80 -7.85
CA LEU A 20 -18.75 -10.50 -9.12
C LEU A 20 -17.54 -11.45 -9.08
N PRO A 21 -17.59 -12.59 -9.80
CA PRO A 21 -16.42 -13.44 -10.04
C PRO A 21 -15.27 -12.67 -10.70
N GLU A 22 -14.03 -13.09 -10.46
CA GLU A 22 -12.81 -12.41 -10.91
C GLU A 22 -12.79 -12.13 -12.42
N VAL A 23 -13.24 -13.10 -13.23
CA VAL A 23 -13.33 -12.97 -14.70
C VAL A 23 -14.22 -11.82 -15.18
N TYR A 24 -15.12 -11.31 -14.33
CA TYR A 24 -16.03 -10.21 -14.64
C TYR A 24 -15.64 -8.89 -13.95
N ARG A 25 -14.48 -8.84 -13.27
CA ARG A 25 -13.94 -7.61 -12.65
C ARG A 25 -13.03 -6.83 -13.60
N SER A 26 -13.29 -6.87 -14.90
CA SER A 26 -12.53 -6.09 -15.89
C SER A 26 -13.02 -4.64 -15.96
N ALA A 27 -12.12 -3.72 -16.33
CA ALA A 27 -12.46 -2.31 -16.55
C ALA A 27 -13.48 -2.09 -17.69
N SER A 28 -13.62 -3.07 -18.60
CA SER A 28 -14.65 -3.03 -19.65
C SER A 28 -16.06 -3.25 -19.11
N ILE A 29 -16.20 -3.98 -17.99
CA ILE A 29 -17.48 -4.35 -17.38
C ILE A 29 -17.81 -3.42 -16.21
N LEU A 30 -16.87 -3.26 -15.28
CA LEU A 30 -17.00 -2.38 -14.12
C LEU A 30 -16.34 -1.04 -14.42
N LYS A 31 -17.14 -0.12 -14.96
CA LYS A 31 -16.68 1.26 -15.16
C LYS A 31 -16.62 2.01 -13.82
N PRO A 32 -15.57 2.81 -13.58
CA PRO A 32 -15.45 3.58 -12.35
C PRO A 32 -16.59 4.58 -12.15
N SER A 33 -17.03 4.74 -10.89
CA SER A 33 -18.38 5.22 -10.56
C SER A 33 -18.60 6.74 -10.58
N ARG A 34 -17.58 7.55 -10.88
CA ARG A 34 -17.72 8.97 -11.26
C ARG A 34 -16.33 9.51 -11.52
N VAL A 35 -16.04 9.81 -12.78
CA VAL A 35 -14.69 10.24 -13.17
C VAL A 35 -14.79 11.54 -13.96
N PRO A 36 -14.01 12.57 -13.61
CA PRO A 36 -13.91 13.77 -14.43
C PRO A 36 -13.27 13.49 -15.81
N SER A 37 -12.21 12.66 -15.88
CA SER A 37 -11.70 12.05 -17.12
C SER A 37 -10.92 10.75 -16.86
N ALA A 38 -10.89 9.84 -17.84
CA ALA A 38 -10.14 8.58 -17.73
C ALA A 38 -8.64 8.80 -17.48
N GLU A 39 -8.05 9.84 -18.08
CA GLU A 39 -6.65 10.20 -17.90
C GLU A 39 -6.36 10.66 -16.46
N GLN A 40 -7.26 11.44 -15.86
CA GLN A 40 -7.09 11.91 -14.47
C GLN A 40 -7.16 10.75 -13.48
N GLU A 41 -8.02 9.76 -13.73
CA GLU A 41 -8.08 8.56 -12.90
C GLU A 41 -6.86 7.65 -13.10
N ALA A 42 -6.41 7.46 -14.33
CA ALA A 42 -5.18 6.72 -14.63
C ALA A 42 -3.97 7.37 -13.92
N THR A 43 -3.88 8.70 -13.98
CA THR A 43 -2.83 9.46 -13.28
C THR A 43 -2.89 9.25 -11.78
N TYR A 44 -4.10 9.36 -11.20
CA TYR A 44 -4.25 9.24 -9.75
C TYR A 44 -3.99 7.81 -9.26
N SER A 45 -4.47 6.81 -10.01
CA SER A 45 -4.26 5.39 -9.70
C SER A 45 -2.81 4.98 -9.83
N ALA A 46 -2.12 5.41 -10.89
CA ALA A 46 -0.68 5.25 -11.02
C ALA A 46 0.06 5.90 -9.85
N PHE A 47 -0.34 7.11 -9.46
CA PHE A 47 0.31 7.83 -8.36
C PHE A 47 0.15 7.12 -7.01
N TYR A 48 -1.07 6.79 -6.59
CA TYR A 48 -1.24 6.12 -5.29
C TYR A 48 -0.60 4.73 -5.28
N THR A 49 -0.64 4.00 -6.41
CA THR A 49 -0.03 2.67 -6.52
C THR A 49 1.49 2.76 -6.43
N MET A 50 2.09 3.78 -7.06
CA MET A 50 3.51 4.07 -6.97
C MET A 50 3.93 4.40 -5.54
N ILE A 51 3.22 5.29 -4.85
CA ILE A 51 3.52 5.66 -3.45
C ILE A 51 3.45 4.44 -2.53
N VAL A 52 2.39 3.65 -2.66
CA VAL A 52 2.19 2.43 -1.88
C VAL A 52 3.30 1.41 -2.16
N SER A 53 3.70 1.25 -3.42
CA SER A 53 4.81 0.39 -3.83
C SER A 53 6.14 0.85 -3.23
N LEU A 54 6.42 2.15 -3.22
CA LEU A 54 7.61 2.70 -2.57
C LEU A 54 7.64 2.38 -1.08
N ILE A 55 6.51 2.51 -0.37
CA ILE A 55 6.46 2.20 1.06
C ILE A 55 6.75 0.71 1.30
N TRP A 56 6.11 -0.19 0.54
CA TRP A 56 6.35 -1.64 0.69
C TRP A 56 7.79 -2.04 0.35
N LEU A 57 8.37 -1.51 -0.72
CA LEU A 57 9.77 -1.76 -1.10
C LEU A 57 10.78 -1.19 -0.11
N ASN A 58 10.35 -0.30 0.79
CA ASN A 58 11.15 0.25 1.89
C ASN A 58 10.94 -0.47 3.22
N GLY A 59 10.32 -1.66 3.22
CA GLY A 59 10.08 -2.45 4.44
C GLY A 59 8.77 -2.13 5.14
N GLY A 60 7.84 -1.45 4.46
CA GLY A 60 6.50 -1.16 4.98
C GLY A 60 6.35 0.21 5.65
N GLU A 61 7.44 0.97 5.78
CA GLU A 61 7.44 2.35 6.24
C GLU A 61 8.39 3.23 5.43
N LEU A 62 8.09 4.52 5.33
CA LEU A 62 8.88 5.48 4.56
C LEU A 62 8.96 6.83 5.27
N SER A 63 10.16 7.36 5.49
CA SER A 63 10.31 8.70 6.07
C SER A 63 9.89 9.79 5.08
N GLU A 64 9.36 10.92 5.58
CA GLU A 64 8.99 12.09 4.77
C GLU A 64 10.14 12.54 3.86
N GLN A 65 11.37 12.61 4.40
CA GLN A 65 12.54 13.02 3.63
C GLN A 65 12.83 12.06 2.46
N LYS A 66 12.66 10.76 2.65
CA LYS A 66 12.89 9.76 1.59
C LYS A 66 11.77 9.80 0.55
N LEU A 67 10.53 9.99 0.98
CA LEU A 67 9.39 10.22 0.10
C LEU A 67 9.61 11.45 -0.80
N GLN A 68 10.00 12.59 -0.22
CA GLN A 68 10.28 13.81 -1.00
C GLN A 68 11.39 13.59 -2.04
N ARG A 69 12.45 12.84 -1.70
CA ARG A 69 13.50 12.48 -2.67
C ARG A 69 12.96 11.64 -3.82
N TYR A 70 12.05 10.71 -3.57
CA TYR A 70 11.41 9.94 -4.65
C TYR A 70 10.51 10.82 -5.52
N LEU A 71 9.68 11.68 -4.92
CA LEU A 71 8.83 12.61 -5.65
C LEU A 71 9.63 13.57 -6.52
N MET A 72 10.77 14.08 -6.05
CA MET A 72 11.69 14.89 -6.85
C MET A 72 12.23 14.12 -8.06
N ARG A 73 12.64 12.86 -7.88
CA ARG A 73 13.13 12.01 -8.99
C ARG A 73 12.03 11.69 -10.00
N PHE A 74 10.79 11.62 -9.55
CA PHE A 74 9.62 11.40 -10.40
C PHE A 74 9.06 12.70 -11.00
N ASN A 75 9.70 13.86 -10.74
CA ASN A 75 9.23 15.18 -11.14
C ASN A 75 7.78 15.47 -10.70
N ALA A 76 7.42 15.01 -9.49
CA ALA A 76 6.09 15.13 -8.91
C ALA A 76 6.12 15.74 -7.50
N ASP A 77 7.17 16.49 -7.14
CA ASP A 77 7.30 17.14 -5.83
C ASP A 77 6.31 18.31 -5.66
N ARG A 78 6.02 19.05 -6.74
CA ARG A 78 5.14 20.24 -6.70
C ARG A 78 3.78 20.00 -7.35
N MET A 79 3.77 19.38 -8.52
CA MET A 79 2.56 19.12 -9.30
C MET A 79 2.50 17.66 -9.74
N LEU A 80 1.31 17.09 -9.61
CA LEU A 80 0.93 15.81 -10.18
C LEU A 80 -0.07 16.09 -11.31
N ALA A 81 0.40 16.01 -12.56
CA ALA A 81 -0.36 16.46 -13.73
C ALA A 81 -0.97 17.85 -13.53
N SER A 82 -2.30 17.95 -13.36
CA SER A 82 -3.02 19.22 -13.19
C SER A 82 -3.26 19.63 -11.72
N GLU A 83 -2.89 18.83 -10.72
CA GLU A 83 -3.13 19.12 -9.31
C GLU A 83 -1.84 19.29 -8.49
N ARG A 84 -1.91 20.00 -7.36
CA ARG A 84 -0.76 20.12 -6.44
C ARG A 84 -0.53 18.79 -5.74
N THR A 85 0.72 18.34 -5.67
CA THR A 85 1.09 17.06 -5.04
C THR A 85 0.62 16.97 -3.59
N GLU A 86 0.70 18.07 -2.84
CA GLU A 86 0.21 18.12 -1.46
C GLU A 86 -1.29 17.80 -1.34
N LEU A 87 -2.09 18.22 -2.31
CA LEU A 87 -3.53 17.93 -2.35
C LEU A 87 -3.78 16.46 -2.69
N ALA A 88 -3.02 15.91 -3.63
CA ALA A 88 -3.05 14.48 -3.97
C ALA A 88 -2.66 13.62 -2.75
N MET A 89 -1.60 14.00 -2.03
CA MET A 89 -1.13 13.33 -0.80
C MET A 89 -2.20 13.36 0.31
N LYS A 90 -2.83 14.51 0.56
CA LYS A 90 -3.95 14.60 1.52
C LYS A 90 -5.14 13.75 1.09
N ARG A 91 -5.41 13.65 -0.23
CA ARG A 91 -6.50 12.84 -0.76
C ARG A 91 -6.25 11.35 -0.56
N ILE A 92 -5.04 10.85 -0.86
CA ILE A 92 -4.70 9.43 -0.65
C ILE A 92 -4.71 9.04 0.83
N GLU A 93 -4.29 9.95 1.72
CA GLU A 93 -4.35 9.76 3.18
C GLU A 93 -5.82 9.66 3.63
N ARG A 94 -6.66 10.63 3.23
CA ARG A 94 -8.08 10.65 3.56
C ARG A 94 -8.83 9.41 3.05
N GLN A 95 -8.43 8.89 1.89
CA GLN A 95 -9.03 7.70 1.30
C GLN A 95 -8.49 6.39 1.89
N GLY A 96 -7.49 6.44 2.78
CA GLY A 96 -6.97 5.28 3.49
C GLY A 96 -5.99 4.43 2.68
N TYR A 97 -5.39 4.99 1.62
CA TYR A 97 -4.29 4.33 0.90
C TYR A 97 -2.97 4.42 1.67
N VAL A 98 -2.75 5.52 2.39
CA VAL A 98 -1.57 5.73 3.24
C VAL A 98 -1.98 6.24 4.61
N ILE A 99 -1.12 6.02 5.60
CA ILE A 99 -1.26 6.54 6.96
C ILE A 99 -0.03 7.39 7.27
N LYS A 100 -0.25 8.64 7.65
CA LYS A 100 0.79 9.53 8.14
C LYS A 100 0.92 9.38 9.65
N LYS A 101 2.09 8.96 10.12
CA LYS A 101 2.44 8.91 11.55
C LYS A 101 3.39 10.05 11.87
N VAL A 102 2.95 10.95 12.74
CA VAL A 102 3.76 12.07 13.24
C VAL A 102 4.20 11.72 14.66
N ASP A 103 5.50 11.51 14.84
CA ASP A 103 6.11 11.34 16.15
C ASP A 103 6.64 12.69 16.63
N ARG A 104 6.15 13.13 17.78
CA ARG A 104 6.53 14.41 18.38
C ARG A 104 7.30 14.12 19.66
N PRO A 105 8.46 14.74 19.88
CA PRO A 105 9.18 14.56 21.12
C PRO A 105 8.31 15.01 22.32
N PRO A 106 8.48 14.38 23.49
CA PRO A 106 7.73 14.73 24.68
C PRO A 106 7.91 16.21 25.05
N VAL A 107 6.87 16.81 25.64
CA VAL A 107 6.88 18.22 26.06
C VAL A 107 8.07 18.45 27.01
N GLY A 108 8.97 19.36 26.63
CA GLY A 108 10.20 19.67 27.38
C GLY A 108 11.49 19.10 26.79
N TYR A 109 11.41 18.29 25.73
CA TYR A 109 12.56 17.83 24.95
C TYR A 109 12.67 18.62 23.65
N GLU A 110 13.87 19.10 23.36
CA GLU A 110 14.20 19.74 22.08
C GLU A 110 14.46 18.63 21.04
N GLY A 111 13.68 18.63 19.97
CA GLY A 111 13.81 17.65 18.88
C GLY A 111 12.85 17.92 17.74
N ASP A 112 13.23 17.51 16.54
CA ASP A 112 12.40 17.67 15.34
C ASP A 112 11.27 16.62 15.29
N GLN A 113 10.13 17.03 14.75
CA GLN A 113 9.02 16.12 14.50
C GLN A 113 9.42 15.12 13.41
N THR A 114 9.30 13.83 13.70
CA THR A 114 9.59 12.78 12.73
C THR A 114 8.29 12.33 12.06
N ILE A 115 8.25 12.41 10.74
CA ILE A 115 7.09 12.01 9.94
C ILE A 115 7.44 10.72 9.18
N THR A 116 6.62 9.69 9.37
CA THR A 116 6.71 8.41 8.67
C THR A 116 5.38 8.06 7.99
N TRP A 117 5.47 7.46 6.81
CA TRP A 117 4.36 7.05 5.98
C TRP A 117 4.26 5.53 5.96
N HIS A 118 3.04 5.03 6.14
CA HIS A 118 2.71 3.61 6.22
C HIS A 118 1.62 3.27 5.21
N VAL A 119 1.52 2.00 4.82
CA VAL A 119 0.43 1.53 3.94
C VAL A 119 -0.89 1.49 4.72
N GLY A 120 -1.92 2.14 4.18
CA GLY A 120 -3.26 2.17 4.76
C GLY A 120 -4.08 0.91 4.47
N PRO A 121 -5.20 0.71 5.19
CA PRO A 121 -6.02 -0.50 5.06
C PRO A 121 -6.60 -0.69 3.65
N ARG A 122 -6.97 0.41 2.98
CA ARG A 122 -7.56 0.35 1.64
C ARG A 122 -6.54 -0.07 0.58
N ALA A 123 -5.30 0.41 0.69
CA ALA A 123 -4.21 0.01 -0.20
C ALA A 123 -3.87 -1.49 -0.08
N LYS A 124 -3.97 -2.06 1.13
CA LYS A 124 -3.75 -3.49 1.33
C LYS A 124 -4.79 -4.33 0.60
N GLU A 125 -6.03 -3.86 0.54
CA GLU A 125 -7.14 -4.55 -0.13
C GLU A 125 -7.13 -4.34 -1.65
N GLU A 126 -6.99 -3.09 -2.11
CA GLU A 126 -7.13 -2.77 -3.54
C GLU A 126 -5.87 -3.02 -4.38
N ILE A 127 -4.68 -2.95 -3.76
CA ILE A 127 -3.40 -3.11 -4.46
C ILE A 127 -2.74 -4.43 -4.04
N GLY A 128 -2.64 -4.64 -2.72
CA GLY A 128 -1.96 -5.82 -2.16
C GLY A 128 -0.49 -5.94 -2.59
N LEU A 129 0.18 -7.00 -2.17
CA LEU A 129 1.57 -7.26 -2.60
C LEU A 129 1.63 -7.64 -4.08
N ASP A 130 0.62 -8.32 -4.59
CA ASP A 130 0.58 -8.76 -5.99
C ASP A 130 0.50 -7.57 -6.95
N GLY A 131 -0.26 -6.53 -6.63
CA GLY A 131 -0.31 -5.30 -7.43
C GLY A 131 1.04 -4.57 -7.48
N VAL A 132 1.82 -4.60 -6.39
CA VAL A 132 3.18 -4.05 -6.36
C VAL A 132 4.11 -4.85 -7.26
N ILE A 133 4.04 -6.17 -7.17
CA ILE A 133 4.86 -7.07 -8.01
C ILE A 133 4.51 -6.83 -9.48
N GLY A 134 3.23 -6.74 -9.81
CA GLY A 134 2.73 -6.43 -11.15
C GLY A 134 3.28 -5.10 -11.66
N LEU A 135 3.17 -4.03 -10.86
CA LEU A 135 3.71 -2.72 -11.23
C LEU A 135 5.23 -2.77 -11.49
N VAL A 136 5.98 -3.41 -10.60
CA VAL A 136 7.44 -3.51 -10.73
C VAL A 136 7.81 -4.32 -11.98
N ARG A 137 7.12 -5.43 -12.26
CA ARG A 137 7.36 -6.21 -13.48
C ARG A 137 7.07 -5.40 -14.74
N GLU A 138 5.96 -4.67 -14.77
CA GLU A 138 5.59 -3.82 -15.90
C GLU A 138 6.67 -2.75 -16.16
N VAL A 139 7.10 -2.05 -15.11
CA VAL A 139 8.11 -0.98 -15.21
C VAL A 139 9.47 -1.51 -15.69
N TYR A 140 9.85 -2.72 -15.28
CA TYR A 140 11.10 -3.36 -15.71
C TYR A 140 10.98 -4.18 -16.99
N GLY A 141 9.82 -4.18 -17.66
CA GLY A 141 9.63 -4.83 -18.96
C GLY A 141 9.54 -6.35 -18.89
N HIS A 142 8.92 -6.90 -17.84
CA HIS A 142 8.70 -8.35 -17.65
C HIS A 142 9.97 -9.18 -17.83
N PRO A 143 11.02 -8.98 -17.01
CA PRO A 143 12.19 -9.82 -17.10
C PRO A 143 11.80 -11.28 -16.82
N GLU A 144 12.02 -12.17 -17.79
CA GLU A 144 11.91 -13.64 -17.61
C GLU A 144 13.10 -14.17 -16.79
N ASP A 145 13.32 -13.58 -15.61
CA ASP A 145 14.45 -13.86 -14.74
C ASP A 145 13.95 -14.24 -13.34
N GLU A 146 14.04 -15.53 -13.01
CA GLU A 146 13.67 -16.04 -11.68
C GLU A 146 14.47 -15.36 -10.55
N THR A 147 15.70 -14.89 -10.83
CA THR A 147 16.52 -14.18 -9.84
C THR A 147 15.96 -12.80 -9.53
N PHE A 148 15.33 -12.14 -10.51
CA PHE A 148 14.62 -10.88 -10.33
C PHE A 148 13.42 -11.09 -9.40
N ASP A 149 12.59 -12.08 -9.69
CA ASP A 149 11.40 -12.40 -8.88
C ASP A 149 11.77 -12.78 -7.44
N LYS A 150 12.84 -13.55 -7.26
CA LYS A 150 13.33 -13.91 -5.93
C LYS A 150 13.79 -12.69 -5.14
N LYS A 151 14.53 -11.76 -5.78
CA LYS A 151 14.96 -10.50 -5.17
C LYS A 151 13.76 -9.62 -4.82
N LEU A 152 12.82 -9.47 -5.73
CA LEU A 152 11.61 -8.67 -5.53
C LEU A 152 10.78 -9.19 -4.35
N ARG A 153 10.56 -10.51 -4.28
CA ARG A 153 9.86 -11.12 -3.15
C ARG A 153 10.59 -10.91 -1.83
N SER A 154 11.91 -11.02 -1.84
CA SER A 154 12.73 -10.74 -0.67
C SER A 154 12.64 -9.26 -0.24
N SER A 155 12.63 -8.32 -1.18
CA SER A 155 12.50 -6.87 -0.90
C SER A 155 11.13 -6.51 -0.31
N LEU A 156 10.09 -7.27 -0.62
CA LEU A 156 8.74 -7.10 -0.06
C LEU A 156 8.57 -7.82 1.29
N GLY A 157 9.61 -8.46 1.83
CA GLY A 157 9.53 -9.22 3.08
C GLY A 157 8.65 -10.47 2.99
N MET A 158 8.31 -10.93 1.78
CA MET A 158 7.60 -12.19 1.60
C MET A 158 8.55 -13.33 1.93
N LYS A 159 8.29 -14.03 3.03
CA LYS A 159 8.93 -15.31 3.28
C LYS A 159 8.56 -16.23 2.13
N ILE A 160 9.58 -16.68 1.40
CA ILE A 160 9.44 -17.76 0.41
C ILE A 160 8.92 -18.96 1.21
N ARG A 161 7.62 -19.22 1.15
CA ARG A 161 7.11 -20.53 1.56
C ARG A 161 7.65 -21.47 0.50
N PRO A 162 8.51 -22.45 0.85
CA PRO A 162 8.90 -23.45 -0.13
C PRO A 162 7.62 -24.07 -0.67
N LEU A 163 7.48 -24.11 -1.99
CA LEU A 163 6.51 -24.98 -2.64
C LEU A 163 6.90 -26.39 -2.22
N ALA A 164 6.29 -26.89 -1.15
CA ALA A 164 6.37 -28.29 -0.82
C ALA A 164 5.59 -29.02 -1.92
N GLU A 165 6.33 -29.78 -2.72
CA GLU A 165 5.77 -30.81 -3.58
C GLU A 165 4.92 -31.76 -2.73
N GLY A 166 3.68 -31.97 -3.17
CA GLY A 166 2.93 -33.19 -2.94
C GLY A 166 2.10 -33.29 -1.66
N GLY A 167 0.81 -33.59 -1.85
CA GLY A 167 0.00 -34.30 -0.86
C GLY A 167 -1.15 -33.50 -0.29
N GLU A 168 -2.35 -33.90 -0.67
CA GLU A 168 -3.61 -33.59 0.00
C GLU A 168 -3.50 -33.87 1.51
N ASP A 169 -4.04 -32.97 2.34
CA ASP A 169 -4.93 -33.34 3.44
C ASP A 169 -5.57 -32.10 4.07
N TYR A 170 -6.90 -32.12 4.09
CA TYR A 170 -7.72 -31.34 5.01
C TYR A 170 -7.47 -31.86 6.43
N ASP A 171 -7.03 -31.01 7.38
CA ASP A 171 -7.82 -30.82 8.59
C ASP A 171 -7.39 -29.63 9.46
N ASP A 172 -8.40 -29.21 10.20
CA ASP A 172 -8.56 -28.11 11.14
C ASP A 172 -7.51 -28.03 12.28
N ALA A 173 -7.04 -26.82 12.62
CA ALA A 173 -6.51 -26.53 13.96
C ALA A 173 -6.28 -25.03 14.22
N VAL A 174 -7.31 -24.38 14.77
CA VAL A 174 -7.24 -23.66 16.07
C VAL A 174 -6.05 -22.72 16.27
N MET A 175 -6.28 -21.42 16.05
CA MET A 175 -5.45 -20.36 16.62
C MET A 175 -5.77 -20.20 18.11
N THR A 176 -5.00 -20.90 18.95
CA THR A 176 -4.95 -20.64 20.40
C THR A 176 -4.23 -19.32 20.66
N ASN A 177 -4.92 -18.38 21.31
CA ASN A 177 -4.31 -17.20 21.92
C ASN A 177 -3.43 -17.57 23.13
N GLY A 178 -2.33 -16.84 23.33
CA GLY A 178 -1.57 -16.78 24.59
C GLY A 178 -0.05 -16.84 24.34
N ALA A 179 0.80 -16.00 24.90
CA ALA A 179 0.67 -15.10 26.06
C ALA A 179 1.60 -13.88 25.90
#